data_AF-A0A7R9D0K9-F1
#
_entry.id   AF-A0A7R9D0K9-F1
#
_cell.length_a   1.000
_cell.length_b   1.000
_cell.length_c   1.000
_cell.angle_alpha   90.00
_cell.angle_beta   90.00
_cell.angle_gamma   90.00
#
_symmetry.space_group_name_H-M   'P 1'
#
loop_
_entity.id
_entity.type
_entity.pdbx_description
1 polymer ?
#
loop_
_entity_poly.entity_id
_entity_poly.type
_entity_poly.pdbx_seq_one_letter_code
_entity_poly.pdbx_strand_id
1 'polypeptide(L)'
;MLALLIASASCHVKPKKWAIIRACLENLQKELERASEPRKATLSSLVSIFYNVEFLWHLCEILYVDAVPGDIVLPQLLEWIRFHFFRCERRATAIIDASYISMETEGNGAESEPEYWETMIGLVLQGQLEATRALLRLHSAAATEPFRSADFILKTMPTFSLKLIVLGSFHASTVGVPGRLLTHWISLDPLASIGFQVPASLAGFYCEQISILLCGDKEAFSEVKGQCETWYQYMAAWLLYTEPTVKSFDLTFHAHQCIALFRGLDKLNTTDVIILALLEADLQKVGFQGSIIYFQKNKTELSF
;
A
#
# COMPACT_ATOMS: atom_id res chain seq x y z
N MET A 1 23.40 -24.11 5.28
CA MET A 1 21.95 -24.41 5.42
C MET A 1 21.11 -23.72 4.35
N LEU A 2 21.32 -22.42 4.06
CA LEU A 2 20.67 -21.73 2.92
C LEU A 2 20.99 -22.32 1.53
N ALA A 3 22.21 -22.82 1.31
CA ALA A 3 22.60 -23.39 0.01
C ALA A 3 21.92 -24.73 -0.34
N LEU A 4 21.41 -25.47 0.66
CA LEU A 4 20.81 -26.79 0.47
C LEU A 4 19.29 -26.73 0.20
N LEU A 5 18.61 -25.65 0.61
CA LEU A 5 17.18 -25.43 0.33
C LEU A 5 16.91 -24.93 -1.09
N ILE A 6 17.92 -24.43 -1.80
CA ILE A 6 17.81 -23.94 -3.18
C ILE A 6 17.68 -25.10 -4.18
N ALA A 7 18.08 -26.32 -3.80
CA ALA A 7 18.18 -27.46 -4.72
C ALA A 7 16.90 -28.29 -4.91
N SER A 8 15.83 -28.08 -4.13
CA SER A 8 14.67 -29.00 -4.12
C SER A 8 13.38 -28.51 -4.81
N ALA A 9 13.33 -27.30 -5.35
CA ALA A 9 12.10 -26.77 -5.99
C ALA A 9 12.17 -26.85 -7.53
N SER A 10 11.92 -28.04 -8.08
CA SER A 10 11.70 -28.25 -9.51
C SER A 10 10.20 -28.25 -9.80
N CYS A 11 9.66 -27.14 -10.32
CA CYS A 11 8.40 -27.07 -11.07
C CYS A 11 8.36 -25.76 -11.89
N HIS A 12 7.70 -25.78 -13.05
CA HIS A 12 7.84 -24.87 -14.21
C HIS A 12 7.44 -23.39 -14.07
N VAL A 13 7.50 -22.79 -12.89
CA VAL A 13 7.57 -21.33 -12.68
C VAL A 13 8.54 -21.14 -11.54
N LYS A 14 9.67 -20.45 -11.74
CA LYS A 14 10.62 -20.21 -10.64
C LYS A 14 9.85 -19.50 -9.53
N PRO A 15 9.69 -20.09 -8.33
CA PRO A 15 8.95 -19.43 -7.26
C PRO A 15 9.67 -18.13 -6.91
N LYS A 16 8.91 -17.03 -6.77
CA LYS A 16 9.45 -15.74 -6.31
C LYS A 16 10.23 -15.98 -5.02
N LYS A 17 11.43 -15.42 -4.93
CA LYS A 17 12.37 -15.80 -3.85
C LYS A 17 11.83 -15.37 -2.48
N TRP A 18 11.09 -14.27 -2.40
CA TRP A 18 10.40 -13.88 -1.16
C TRP A 18 9.33 -14.88 -0.73
N ALA A 19 8.69 -15.62 -1.64
CA ALA A 19 7.66 -16.62 -1.28
C ALA A 19 8.26 -17.83 -0.53
N ILE A 20 9.53 -18.15 -0.79
CA ILE A 20 10.27 -19.17 -0.02
C ILE A 20 10.52 -18.65 1.40
N ILE A 21 10.93 -17.38 1.53
CA ILE A 21 11.13 -16.73 2.83
C ILE A 21 9.81 -16.69 3.60
N ARG A 22 8.69 -16.41 2.92
CA ARG A 22 7.34 -16.43 3.50
C ARG A 22 6.96 -17.81 4.05
N ALA A 23 7.21 -18.88 3.29
CA ALA A 23 6.96 -20.25 3.77
C ALA A 23 7.81 -20.58 5.01
N CYS A 24 9.05 -20.10 5.07
CA CYS A 24 9.87 -20.20 6.28
C CYS A 24 9.28 -19.40 7.45
N LEU A 25 8.80 -18.18 7.20
CA LEU A 25 8.17 -17.32 8.21
C LEU A 25 6.91 -17.99 8.80
N GLU A 26 6.04 -18.55 7.96
CA GLU A 26 4.83 -19.25 8.39
C GLU A 26 5.15 -20.48 9.24
N ASN A 27 6.22 -21.21 8.90
CA ASN A 27 6.69 -22.33 9.72
C ASN A 27 7.24 -21.85 11.07
N LEU A 28 8.01 -20.75 11.09
CA LEU A 28 8.51 -20.15 12.33
C LEU A 28 7.36 -19.65 13.24
N GLN A 29 6.30 -19.09 12.66
CA GLN A 29 5.11 -18.65 13.39
C GLN A 29 4.35 -19.84 14.01
N LYS A 30 4.16 -20.93 13.26
CA LYS A 30 3.55 -22.17 13.78
C LYS A 30 4.35 -22.78 14.93
N GLU A 31 5.68 -22.73 14.86
CA GLU A 31 6.55 -23.21 15.94
C GLU A 31 6.55 -22.26 17.14
N LEU A 32 6.42 -20.95 16.92
CA LEU A 32 6.26 -19.96 17.99
C LEU A 32 4.99 -20.21 18.83
N GLU A 33 3.87 -20.54 18.18
CA GLU A 33 2.61 -20.88 18.86
C GLU A 33 2.76 -22.10 19.78
N ARG A 34 3.59 -23.07 19.37
CA ARG A 34 3.81 -24.35 20.09
C ARG A 34 4.92 -24.29 21.14
N ALA A 35 5.77 -23.27 21.10
CA ALA A 35 6.95 -23.18 21.96
C ALA A 35 6.60 -22.85 23.43
N SER A 36 7.47 -23.28 24.35
CA SER A 36 7.45 -22.84 25.75
C SER A 36 8.36 -21.62 25.96
N GLU A 37 8.13 -20.81 26.99
CA GLU A 37 9.15 -19.85 27.46
C GLU A 37 10.41 -20.63 27.87
N PRO A 38 11.66 -20.21 27.56
CA PRO A 38 12.15 -18.94 26.96
C PRO A 38 12.33 -18.97 25.42
N ARG A 39 12.03 -20.09 24.75
CA ARG A 39 12.20 -20.24 23.30
C ARG A 39 11.28 -19.32 22.49
N LYS A 40 10.14 -18.94 23.06
CA LYS A 40 9.20 -17.99 22.47
C LYS A 40 9.82 -16.60 22.23
N ALA A 41 10.60 -16.08 23.17
CA ALA A 41 11.28 -14.79 23.01
C ALA A 41 12.24 -14.81 21.80
N THR A 42 13.09 -15.83 21.71
CA THR A 42 14.03 -16.00 20.59
C THR A 42 13.30 -16.20 19.25
N LEU A 43 12.27 -17.05 19.22
CA LEU A 43 11.48 -17.28 18.01
C LEU A 43 10.75 -16.01 17.54
N SER A 44 10.20 -15.21 18.47
CA SER A 44 9.59 -13.92 18.17
C SER A 44 10.60 -12.94 17.55
N SER A 45 11.81 -12.89 18.11
CA SER A 45 12.91 -12.09 17.56
C SER A 45 13.26 -12.52 16.13
N LEU A 46 13.33 -13.83 15.87
CA LEU A 46 13.60 -14.40 14.54
C LEU A 46 12.46 -14.11 13.55
N VAL A 47 11.20 -14.28 13.94
CA VAL A 47 10.03 -13.96 13.10
C VAL A 47 10.08 -12.49 12.65
N SER A 48 10.40 -11.57 13.56
CA SER A 48 10.56 -10.15 13.23
C SER A 48 11.69 -9.90 12.23
N ILE A 49 12.83 -10.58 12.34
CA ILE A 49 13.95 -10.46 11.38
C ILE A 49 13.53 -11.00 10.02
N PHE A 50 12.97 -12.21 9.97
CA PHE A 50 12.56 -12.85 8.73
C PHE A 50 11.48 -12.04 8.00
N TYR A 51 10.54 -11.44 8.74
CA TYR A 51 9.56 -10.53 8.16
C TYR A 51 10.24 -9.30 7.53
N ASN A 52 11.17 -8.65 8.23
CA ASN A 52 11.91 -7.52 7.67
C ASN A 52 12.72 -7.91 6.42
N VAL A 53 13.32 -9.10 6.42
CA VAL A 53 14.05 -9.63 5.26
C VAL A 53 13.10 -9.91 4.09
N GLU A 54 11.95 -10.53 4.33
CA GLU A 54 10.91 -10.75 3.30
C GLU A 54 10.44 -9.42 2.71
N PHE A 55 10.13 -8.47 3.58
CA PHE A 55 9.66 -7.12 3.24
C PHE A 55 10.63 -6.37 2.32
N LEU A 56 11.91 -6.31 2.72
CA LEU A 56 12.96 -5.65 1.93
C LEU A 56 13.29 -6.44 0.66
N TRP A 57 13.35 -7.77 0.74
CA TRP A 57 13.65 -8.60 -0.43
C TRP A 57 12.57 -8.49 -1.50
N HIS A 58 11.30 -8.44 -1.11
CA HIS A 58 10.20 -8.22 -2.04
C HIS A 58 10.37 -6.89 -2.79
N LEU A 59 10.75 -5.81 -2.10
CA LEU A 59 11.06 -4.53 -2.75
C LEU A 59 12.27 -4.63 -3.70
N CYS A 60 13.35 -5.30 -3.28
CA CYS A 60 14.51 -5.54 -4.15
C CYS A 60 14.14 -6.31 -5.42
N GLU A 61 13.25 -7.29 -5.30
CA GLU A 61 12.78 -8.09 -6.44
C GLU A 61 12.07 -7.18 -7.45
N ILE A 62 11.20 -6.28 -6.97
CA ILE A 62 10.50 -5.29 -7.82
C ILE A 62 11.46 -4.32 -8.51
N LEU A 63 12.46 -3.81 -7.78
CA LEU A 63 13.34 -2.75 -8.30
C LEU A 63 14.46 -3.26 -9.21
N TYR A 64 14.96 -4.48 -8.99
CA TYR A 64 16.22 -4.93 -9.58
C TYR A 64 16.15 -6.27 -10.32
N VAL A 65 15.14 -7.10 -10.04
CA VAL A 65 15.08 -8.48 -10.54
C VAL A 65 13.96 -8.67 -11.55
N ASP A 66 12.77 -8.16 -11.24
CA ASP A 66 11.60 -8.25 -12.10
C ASP A 66 11.75 -7.25 -13.26
N ALA A 67 11.72 -7.76 -14.49
CA ALA A 67 11.76 -6.92 -15.68
C ALA A 67 10.41 -6.20 -15.83
N VAL A 68 10.36 -4.93 -15.42
CA VAL A 68 9.15 -4.11 -15.46
C VAL A 68 8.93 -3.55 -16.87
N PRO A 69 7.79 -3.85 -17.53
CA PRO A 69 7.51 -3.30 -18.86
C PRO A 69 7.53 -1.76 -18.86
N GLY A 70 8.38 -1.17 -19.71
CA GLY A 70 8.51 0.28 -19.80
C GLY A 70 9.09 0.96 -18.55
N ASP A 71 9.66 0.18 -17.62
CA ASP A 71 10.23 0.65 -16.35
C ASP A 71 9.20 1.32 -15.41
N ILE A 72 7.90 1.09 -15.64
CA ILE A 72 6.81 1.66 -14.83
C ILE A 72 6.59 0.83 -13.56
N VAL A 73 7.11 1.31 -12.44
CA VAL A 73 7.21 0.55 -11.19
C VAL A 73 6.01 0.69 -10.25
N LEU A 74 5.20 1.75 -10.38
CA LEU A 74 4.13 2.04 -9.42
C LEU A 74 3.14 0.88 -9.21
N PRO A 75 2.66 0.16 -10.24
CA PRO A 75 1.71 -0.91 -10.02
C PRO A 75 2.27 -2.04 -9.14
N GLN A 76 3.56 -2.34 -9.24
CA GLN A 76 4.24 -3.32 -8.38
C GLN A 76 4.47 -2.77 -6.99
N LEU A 77 4.82 -1.48 -6.88
CA LEU A 77 4.97 -0.81 -5.60
C LEU A 77 3.65 -0.78 -4.81
N LEU A 78 2.52 -0.51 -5.47
CA LEU A 78 1.19 -0.55 -4.85
C LEU A 78 0.81 -1.96 -4.39
N GLU A 79 1.13 -2.99 -5.16
CA GLU A 79 0.92 -4.38 -4.72
C GLU A 79 1.78 -4.70 -3.50
N TRP A 80 3.04 -4.26 -3.47
CA TRP A 80 3.92 -4.38 -2.30
C TRP A 80 3.36 -3.67 -1.07
N ILE A 81 2.83 -2.44 -1.22
CA ILE A 81 2.16 -1.73 -0.13
C ILE A 81 0.93 -2.50 0.36
N ARG A 82 0.05 -2.96 -0.54
CA ARG A 82 -1.16 -3.70 -0.16
C ARG A 82 -0.84 -5.02 0.54
N PHE A 83 0.22 -5.70 0.10
CA PHE A 83 0.66 -6.96 0.69
C PHE A 83 1.18 -6.78 2.12
N HIS A 84 1.98 -5.74 2.38
CA HIS A 84 2.59 -5.51 3.69
C HIS A 84 1.74 -4.67 4.63
N PHE A 85 0.77 -3.89 4.12
CA PHE A 85 -0.08 -2.98 4.89
C PHE A 85 -1.57 -3.23 4.66
N PHE A 86 -2.03 -4.41 5.04
CA PHE A 86 -3.40 -4.88 4.83
C PHE A 86 -4.40 -4.43 5.93
N ARG A 87 -4.03 -3.48 6.79
CA ARG A 87 -4.86 -3.02 7.93
C ARG A 87 -6.21 -2.46 7.48
N CYS A 88 -6.22 -1.59 6.47
CA CYS A 88 -7.43 -0.98 5.94
C CYS A 88 -8.33 -2.03 5.25
N GLU A 89 -7.76 -2.96 4.50
CA GLU A 89 -8.51 -4.05 3.84
C GLU A 89 -9.18 -4.99 4.85
N ARG A 90 -8.46 -5.37 5.91
CA ARG A 90 -9.02 -6.18 6.99
C ARG A 90 -10.14 -5.47 7.72
N ARG A 91 -9.96 -4.19 8.04
CA ARG A 91 -11.01 -3.37 8.67
C ARG A 91 -12.23 -3.24 7.77
N ALA A 92 -12.02 -3.00 6.48
CA ALA A 92 -13.10 -2.91 5.50
C ALA A 92 -13.92 -4.20 5.45
N THR A 93 -13.25 -5.36 5.39
CA THR A 93 -13.92 -6.67 5.41
C THR A 93 -14.71 -6.86 6.71
N ALA A 94 -14.12 -6.53 7.86
CA ALA A 94 -14.81 -6.63 9.15
C ALA A 94 -16.04 -5.71 9.24
N ILE A 95 -15.96 -4.47 8.74
CA ILE A 95 -17.09 -3.53 8.68
C ILE A 95 -18.18 -4.06 7.76
N ILE A 96 -17.82 -4.58 6.58
CA ILE A 96 -18.76 -5.16 5.63
C ILE A 96 -19.49 -6.35 6.27
N ASP A 97 -18.75 -7.28 6.87
CA ASP A 97 -19.33 -8.45 7.54
C ASP A 97 -20.25 -8.05 8.71
N ALA A 98 -19.82 -7.08 9.53
CA ALA A 98 -20.63 -6.55 10.62
C ALA A 98 -21.89 -5.84 10.12
N SER A 99 -21.79 -5.09 9.01
CA SER A 99 -22.92 -4.36 8.42
C SER A 99 -24.00 -5.29 7.87
N TYR A 100 -23.61 -6.45 7.31
CA TYR A 100 -24.59 -7.44 6.87
C TYR A 100 -25.37 -8.01 8.06
N ILE A 101 -24.72 -8.23 9.20
CA ILE A 101 -25.35 -8.73 10.43
C ILE A 101 -26.26 -7.66 11.06
N SER A 102 -25.82 -6.39 11.09
CA SER A 102 -26.58 -5.29 11.69
C SER A 102 -27.77 -4.83 10.85
N MET A 103 -27.70 -4.98 9.52
CA MET A 103 -28.83 -4.66 8.63
C MET A 103 -30.03 -5.58 8.88
N GLU A 104 -29.80 -6.82 9.33
CA GLU A 104 -30.86 -7.76 9.70
C GLU A 104 -31.49 -7.46 11.07
N THR A 105 -30.79 -6.73 11.95
CA THR A 105 -31.18 -6.56 13.36
C THR A 105 -31.55 -5.13 13.76
N GLU A 106 -30.85 -4.10 13.27
CA GLU A 106 -30.97 -2.74 13.80
C GLU A 106 -31.11 -1.63 12.73
N GLY A 107 -30.97 -1.96 11.43
CA GLY A 107 -31.17 -0.99 10.34
C GLY A 107 -30.15 0.16 10.29
N ASN A 108 -29.07 0.06 11.07
CA ASN A 108 -27.99 1.04 11.11
C ASN A 108 -27.02 0.82 9.94
N GLY A 109 -26.56 1.91 9.32
CA GLY A 109 -25.58 1.86 8.25
C GLY A 109 -24.15 1.60 8.75
N ALA A 110 -23.26 1.26 7.82
CA ALA A 110 -21.85 0.94 8.10
C ALA A 110 -21.06 2.08 8.75
N GLU A 111 -21.56 3.31 8.68
CA GLU A 111 -20.97 4.49 9.34
C GLU A 111 -21.01 4.46 10.87
N SER A 112 -21.74 3.51 11.46
CA SER A 112 -21.84 3.33 12.92
C SER A 112 -20.51 2.89 13.54
N GLU A 113 -19.63 2.29 12.74
CA GLU A 113 -18.29 1.90 13.16
C GLU A 113 -17.38 3.15 13.24
N PRO A 114 -16.72 3.40 14.39
CA PRO A 114 -15.95 4.64 14.60
C PRO A 114 -14.76 4.76 13.62
N GLU A 115 -14.31 3.62 13.13
CA GLU A 115 -13.23 3.44 12.18
C GLU A 115 -13.62 3.62 10.70
N TYR A 116 -14.88 3.89 10.37
CA TYR A 116 -15.41 3.84 9.00
C TYR A 116 -14.68 4.78 8.03
N TRP A 117 -14.64 6.08 8.31
CA TRP A 117 -14.05 7.08 7.40
C TRP A 117 -12.52 6.94 7.28
N GLU A 118 -11.85 6.61 8.38
CA GLU A 118 -10.41 6.30 8.39
C GLU A 118 -10.10 5.11 7.46
N THR A 119 -10.93 4.06 7.52
CA THR A 119 -10.81 2.89 6.65
C THR A 119 -11.03 3.26 5.19
N MET A 120 -12.04 4.06 4.88
CA MET A 120 -12.32 4.48 3.50
C MET A 120 -11.19 5.32 2.90
N ILE A 121 -10.66 6.29 3.65
CA ILE A 121 -9.52 7.10 3.19
C ILE A 121 -8.29 6.19 2.98
N GLY A 122 -8.01 5.29 3.92
CA GLY A 122 -6.92 4.34 3.78
C GLY A 122 -7.04 3.43 2.55
N LEU A 123 -8.25 2.97 2.22
CA LEU A 123 -8.52 2.20 0.99
C LEU A 123 -8.28 3.02 -0.27
N VAL A 124 -8.70 4.30 -0.28
CA VAL A 124 -8.43 5.22 -1.40
C VAL A 124 -6.93 5.43 -1.55
N LEU A 125 -6.18 5.65 -0.47
CA LEU A 125 -4.71 5.81 -0.54
C LEU A 125 -4.01 4.56 -1.07
N GLN A 126 -4.59 3.36 -0.87
CA GLN A 126 -4.08 2.10 -1.42
C GLN A 126 -4.59 1.79 -2.85
N GLY A 127 -5.43 2.63 -3.43
CA GLY A 127 -6.06 2.41 -4.74
C GLY A 127 -7.12 1.30 -4.76
N GLN A 128 -7.69 0.94 -3.60
CA GLN A 128 -8.73 -0.08 -3.47
C GLN A 128 -10.13 0.48 -3.75
N LEU A 129 -10.33 1.11 -4.91
CA LEU A 129 -11.53 1.90 -5.20
C LEU A 129 -12.82 1.08 -5.14
N GLU A 130 -12.80 -0.18 -5.60
CA GLU A 130 -13.99 -1.03 -5.54
C GLU A 130 -14.40 -1.39 -4.11
N ALA A 131 -13.44 -1.56 -3.18
CA ALA A 131 -13.74 -1.76 -1.78
C ALA A 131 -14.31 -0.47 -1.15
N THR A 132 -13.76 0.69 -1.50
CA THR A 132 -14.30 2.00 -1.09
C THR A 132 -15.74 2.18 -1.58
N ARG A 133 -16.01 1.85 -2.85
CA ARG A 133 -17.37 1.93 -3.43
C ARG A 133 -18.35 0.97 -2.76
N ALA A 134 -17.89 -0.23 -2.40
CA ALA A 134 -18.71 -1.18 -1.65
C ALA A 134 -19.10 -0.61 -0.27
N LEU A 135 -18.15 -0.02 0.46
CA LEU A 135 -18.42 0.66 1.73
C LEU A 135 -19.37 1.85 1.58
N LEU A 136 -19.15 2.71 0.58
CA LEU A 136 -20.03 3.87 0.32
C LEU A 136 -21.49 3.47 0.09
N ARG A 137 -21.75 2.32 -0.54
CA ARG A 137 -23.11 1.80 -0.77
C ARG A 137 -23.79 1.30 0.49
N LEU A 138 -23.02 0.96 1.52
CA LEU A 138 -23.53 0.47 2.82
C LEU A 138 -23.84 1.60 3.79
N HIS A 139 -23.50 2.85 3.45
CA HIS A 139 -23.87 4.00 4.25
C HIS A 139 -25.37 4.28 4.15
N SER A 140 -26.02 4.63 5.26
CA SER A 140 -27.44 5.02 5.28
C SER A 140 -27.83 6.14 4.28
N ALA A 141 -26.89 7.04 3.95
CA ALA A 141 -27.06 8.17 3.05
C ALA A 141 -26.56 7.90 1.63
N ALA A 142 -26.28 6.65 1.24
CA ALA A 142 -25.74 6.28 -0.07
C ALA A 142 -26.58 6.78 -1.26
N ALA A 143 -27.88 7.00 -1.06
CA ALA A 143 -28.79 7.51 -2.08
C ALA A 143 -28.72 9.04 -2.26
N THR A 144 -28.00 9.78 -1.41
CA THR A 144 -27.88 11.24 -1.48
C THR A 144 -26.87 11.68 -2.54
N GLU A 145 -27.00 12.93 -3.01
CA GLU A 145 -26.18 13.45 -4.10
C GLU A 145 -24.66 13.41 -3.83
N PRO A 146 -24.14 13.79 -2.65
CA PRO A 146 -22.69 13.73 -2.38
C PRO A 146 -22.10 12.32 -2.56
N PHE A 147 -22.86 11.29 -2.18
CA PHE A 147 -22.45 9.90 -2.32
C PHE A 147 -22.50 9.41 -3.76
N ARG A 148 -23.54 9.79 -4.52
CA ARG A 148 -23.64 9.45 -5.95
C ARG A 148 -22.53 10.09 -6.75
N SER A 149 -22.21 11.35 -6.46
CA SER A 149 -21.11 12.07 -7.07
C SER A 149 -19.77 11.41 -6.75
N ALA A 150 -19.50 11.08 -5.48
CA ALA A 150 -18.29 10.35 -5.10
C ALA A 150 -18.19 8.97 -5.77
N ASP A 151 -19.27 8.16 -5.82
CA ASP A 151 -19.28 6.86 -6.52
C ASP A 151 -19.04 7.04 -8.03
N PHE A 152 -19.56 8.10 -8.63
CA PHE A 152 -19.33 8.41 -10.05
C PHE A 152 -17.86 8.72 -10.34
N ILE A 153 -17.20 9.55 -9.53
CA ILE A 153 -15.74 9.81 -9.67
C ILE A 153 -14.97 8.51 -9.48
N LEU A 154 -15.24 7.75 -8.41
CA LEU A 154 -14.57 6.48 -8.12
C LEU A 154 -14.72 5.47 -9.26
N LYS A 155 -15.89 5.44 -9.92
CA LYS A 155 -16.17 4.57 -11.07
C LYS A 155 -15.45 4.99 -12.35
N THR A 156 -15.32 6.29 -12.57
CA THR A 156 -14.73 6.84 -13.80
C THR A 156 -13.21 6.96 -13.72
N MET A 157 -12.66 6.92 -12.51
CA MET A 157 -11.22 6.96 -12.27
C MET A 157 -10.50 5.79 -12.98
N PRO A 158 -9.47 6.05 -13.80
CA PRO A 158 -8.75 5.00 -14.50
C PRO A 158 -8.00 4.07 -13.53
N THR A 159 -8.37 2.79 -13.47
CA THR A 159 -7.71 1.83 -12.57
C THR A 159 -6.34 1.40 -13.09
N PHE A 160 -5.31 1.51 -12.24
CA PHE A 160 -3.94 1.07 -12.54
C PHE A 160 -3.65 -0.27 -11.86
N SER A 161 -3.89 -1.38 -12.56
CA SER A 161 -3.58 -2.72 -12.04
C SER A 161 -2.62 -3.48 -12.94
N LEU A 162 -1.72 -4.25 -12.32
CA LEU A 162 -0.79 -5.15 -13.02
C LEU A 162 -1.52 -6.18 -13.87
N LYS A 163 -2.68 -6.68 -13.42
CA LYS A 163 -3.50 -7.63 -14.19
C LYS A 163 -3.89 -7.06 -15.55
N LEU A 164 -4.21 -5.77 -15.63
CA LEU A 164 -4.57 -5.12 -16.90
C LEU A 164 -3.36 -4.93 -17.83
N ILE A 165 -2.16 -4.71 -17.26
CA ILE A 165 -0.91 -4.53 -18.01
C ILE A 165 -0.37 -5.88 -18.52
N VAL A 166 -0.48 -6.95 -17.72
CA VAL A 166 0.09 -8.28 -18.01
C VAL A 166 -0.82 -9.15 -18.90
N LEU A 167 -2.15 -9.00 -18.86
CA LEU A 167 -3.10 -9.80 -19.67
C LEU A 167 -3.20 -9.38 -21.15
N GLY A 168 -2.31 -8.51 -21.65
CA GLY A 168 -2.12 -8.33 -23.09
C GLY A 168 -3.10 -7.40 -23.82
N SER A 169 -3.97 -6.67 -23.12
CA SER A 169 -4.79 -5.62 -23.76
C SER A 169 -3.98 -4.35 -24.10
N PHE A 170 -2.81 -4.19 -23.49
CA PHE A 170 -1.86 -3.10 -23.75
C PHE A 170 -0.56 -3.71 -24.28
N HIS A 171 -0.38 -3.70 -25.59
CA HIS A 171 0.87 -4.13 -26.24
C HIS A 171 2.05 -3.33 -25.67
N ALA A 172 3.27 -3.89 -25.69
CA ALA A 172 4.49 -3.20 -25.24
C ALA A 172 4.75 -1.82 -25.91
N SER A 173 4.00 -1.45 -26.96
CA SER A 173 3.99 -0.13 -27.59
C SER A 173 3.11 0.93 -26.87
N THR A 174 2.39 0.59 -25.80
CA THR A 174 1.47 1.50 -25.07
C THR A 174 1.99 1.96 -23.71
N VAL A 175 3.31 1.90 -23.51
CA VAL A 175 3.99 2.53 -22.35
C VAL A 175 3.60 4.02 -22.33
N GLY A 176 2.82 4.43 -21.32
CA GLY A 176 2.32 5.80 -21.18
C GLY A 176 0.82 6.00 -21.44
N VAL A 177 0.08 5.01 -21.96
CA VAL A 177 -1.39 5.11 -22.05
C VAL A 177 -2.05 5.26 -20.67
N PRO A 178 -1.64 4.54 -19.61
CA PRO A 178 -2.21 4.73 -18.29
C PRO A 178 -2.06 6.17 -17.77
N GLY A 179 -0.86 6.75 -17.92
CA GLY A 179 -0.61 8.15 -17.56
C GLY A 179 -1.44 9.12 -18.38
N ARG A 180 -1.55 8.91 -19.70
CA ARG A 180 -2.40 9.72 -20.58
C ARG A 180 -3.88 9.63 -20.23
N LEU A 181 -4.37 8.47 -19.82
CA LEU A 181 -5.76 8.29 -19.36
C LEU A 181 -5.99 9.08 -18.06
N LEU A 182 -5.05 9.04 -17.12
CA LEU A 182 -5.16 9.86 -15.91
C LEU A 182 -5.13 11.35 -16.24
N THR A 183 -4.14 11.81 -17.01
CA THR A 183 -4.02 13.23 -17.38
C THR A 183 -5.25 13.70 -18.15
N HIS A 184 -5.77 12.87 -19.05
CA HIS A 184 -7.00 13.17 -19.76
C HIS A 184 -8.18 13.25 -18.81
N TRP A 185 -8.35 12.28 -17.91
CA TRP A 185 -9.41 12.27 -16.92
C TRP A 185 -9.35 13.49 -15.99
N ILE A 186 -8.16 13.85 -15.48
CA ILE A 186 -7.96 15.08 -14.70
C ILE A 186 -8.31 16.32 -15.54
N SER A 187 -7.93 16.35 -16.82
CA SER A 187 -8.24 17.48 -17.72
C SER A 187 -9.74 17.64 -18.03
N LEU A 188 -10.55 16.60 -17.83
CA LEU A 188 -12.00 16.68 -17.93
C LEU A 188 -12.63 17.38 -16.71
N ASP A 189 -11.84 17.69 -15.69
CA ASP A 189 -12.25 18.32 -14.44
C ASP A 189 -13.49 17.63 -13.84
N PRO A 190 -13.34 16.40 -13.32
CA PRO A 190 -14.45 15.63 -12.78
C PRO A 190 -15.15 16.37 -11.63
N LEU A 191 -14.44 17.25 -10.91
CA LEU A 191 -15.01 18.06 -9.83
C LEU A 191 -15.93 19.16 -10.36
N ALA A 192 -15.60 19.79 -11.49
CA ALA A 192 -16.47 20.77 -12.13
C ALA A 192 -17.82 20.18 -12.58
N SER A 193 -17.84 18.90 -12.97
CA SER A 193 -19.09 18.22 -13.36
C SER A 193 -20.06 17.97 -12.19
N ILE A 194 -19.57 18.09 -10.94
CA ILE A 194 -20.30 17.74 -9.71
C ILE A 194 -20.79 18.99 -8.97
N GLY A 195 -20.20 20.16 -9.23
CA GLY A 195 -20.65 21.42 -8.65
C GLY A 195 -20.65 21.41 -7.12
N PHE A 196 -19.50 21.18 -6.51
CA PHE A 196 -19.37 21.12 -5.05
C PHE A 196 -19.93 22.37 -4.37
N GLN A 197 -20.90 22.15 -3.49
CA GLN A 197 -21.43 23.15 -2.57
C GLN A 197 -20.85 22.90 -1.19
N VAL A 198 -20.92 23.91 -0.30
CA VAL A 198 -20.51 23.77 1.10
C VAL A 198 -21.16 22.51 1.69
N PRO A 199 -20.37 21.54 2.20
CA PRO A 199 -20.93 20.29 2.66
C PRO A 199 -21.91 20.52 3.80
N ALA A 200 -23.16 20.11 3.59
CA ALA A 200 -24.23 20.25 4.60
C ALA A 200 -24.10 19.24 5.76
N SER A 201 -23.24 18.23 5.62
CA SER A 201 -23.02 17.18 6.61
C SER A 201 -21.57 16.72 6.63
N LEU A 202 -21.14 16.12 7.75
CA LEU A 202 -19.82 15.52 7.89
C LEU A 202 -19.57 14.42 6.84
N ALA A 203 -20.60 13.61 6.54
CA ALA A 203 -20.52 12.60 5.50
C ALA A 203 -20.31 13.21 4.10
N GLY A 204 -20.96 14.35 3.82
CA GLY A 204 -20.74 15.12 2.59
C GLY A 204 -19.31 15.64 2.49
N PHE A 205 -18.75 16.16 3.60
CA PHE A 205 -17.36 16.60 3.65
C PHE A 205 -16.38 15.48 3.29
N TYR A 206 -16.56 14.27 3.84
CA TYR A 206 -15.68 13.15 3.49
C TYR A 206 -15.85 12.66 2.05
N CYS A 207 -17.07 12.70 1.49
CA CYS A 207 -17.30 12.38 0.09
C CYS A 207 -16.58 13.36 -0.85
N GLU A 208 -16.63 14.65 -0.51
CA GLU A 208 -15.87 15.71 -1.20
C GLU A 208 -14.36 15.51 -1.01
N GLN A 209 -13.88 15.23 0.20
CA GLN A 209 -12.46 14.97 0.45
C GLN A 209 -11.95 13.77 -0.35
N ILE A 210 -12.70 12.67 -0.43
CA ILE A 210 -12.37 11.52 -1.30
C ILE A 210 -12.29 11.96 -2.76
N SER A 211 -13.28 12.73 -3.22
CA SER A 211 -13.34 13.23 -4.61
C SER A 211 -12.12 14.08 -4.97
N ILE A 212 -11.74 15.00 -4.07
CA ILE A 212 -10.58 15.89 -4.22
C ILE A 212 -9.27 15.09 -4.18
N LEU A 213 -9.15 14.09 -3.28
CA LEU A 213 -7.99 13.20 -3.22
C LEU A 213 -7.78 12.43 -4.53
N LEU A 214 -8.86 11.91 -5.15
CA LEU A 214 -8.77 11.19 -6.43
C LEU A 214 -8.22 12.07 -7.57
N CYS A 215 -8.33 13.39 -7.44
CA CYS A 215 -7.81 14.37 -8.40
C CYS A 215 -6.34 14.75 -8.14
N GLY A 216 -5.71 14.19 -7.10
CA GLY A 216 -4.30 14.45 -6.77
C GLY A 216 -4.06 15.81 -6.11
N ASP A 217 -5.07 16.37 -5.43
CA ASP A 217 -4.93 17.65 -4.74
C ASP A 217 -3.91 17.60 -3.59
N LYS A 218 -2.99 18.55 -3.59
CA LYS A 218 -1.86 18.56 -2.65
C LYS A 218 -2.28 18.88 -1.22
N GLU A 219 -3.22 19.81 -1.04
CA GLU A 219 -3.69 20.21 0.29
C GLU A 219 -4.45 19.05 0.95
N ALA A 220 -5.40 18.44 0.24
CA ALA A 220 -6.15 17.28 0.72
C ALA A 220 -5.23 16.11 1.08
N PHE A 221 -4.19 15.84 0.27
CA PHE A 221 -3.19 14.82 0.59
C PHE A 221 -2.41 15.11 1.87
N SER A 222 -2.11 16.38 2.14
CA SER A 222 -1.43 16.79 3.38
C SER A 222 -2.27 16.55 4.63
N GLU A 223 -3.59 16.73 4.54
CA GLU A 223 -4.53 16.48 5.64
C GLU A 223 -4.61 15.00 6.01
N VAL A 224 -4.59 14.11 5.01
CA VAL A 224 -4.73 12.66 5.23
C VAL A 224 -3.41 11.93 5.44
N LYS A 225 -2.27 12.64 5.51
CA LYS A 225 -0.95 12.01 5.73
C LYS A 225 -0.90 11.15 6.98
N GLY A 226 -1.67 11.49 8.02
CA GLY A 226 -1.75 10.72 9.26
C GLY A 226 -2.35 9.31 9.10
N GLN A 227 -3.01 9.05 7.97
CA GLN A 227 -3.56 7.74 7.63
C GLN A 227 -2.52 6.76 7.09
N CYS A 228 -1.38 7.28 6.63
CA CYS A 228 -0.24 6.45 6.27
C CYS A 228 0.64 6.22 7.51
N GLU A 229 1.11 5.00 7.70
CA GLU A 229 2.06 4.64 8.75
C GLU A 229 3.48 5.09 8.38
N THR A 230 3.79 5.12 7.08
CA THR A 230 5.13 5.37 6.55
C THR A 230 5.15 6.29 5.33
N TRP A 231 6.31 6.90 5.06
CA TRP A 231 6.48 7.84 3.95
C TRP A 231 6.35 7.16 2.58
N TYR A 232 6.68 5.86 2.47
CA TYR A 232 6.59 5.13 1.22
C TYR A 232 5.15 4.67 0.90
N GLN A 233 4.29 4.47 1.91
CA GLN A 233 2.84 4.36 1.68
C GLN A 233 2.28 5.67 1.12
N TYR A 234 2.65 6.79 1.75
CA TYR A 234 2.26 8.12 1.31
C TYR A 234 2.75 8.41 -0.12
N MET A 235 3.99 8.07 -0.43
CA MET A 235 4.56 8.22 -1.78
C MET A 235 3.80 7.41 -2.82
N ALA A 236 3.52 6.13 -2.55
CA ALA A 236 2.77 5.28 -3.48
C ALA A 236 1.35 5.81 -3.71
N ALA A 237 0.68 6.28 -2.65
CA ALA A 237 -0.64 6.90 -2.73
C ALA A 237 -0.61 8.20 -3.55
N TRP A 238 0.37 9.07 -3.30
CA TRP A 238 0.53 10.32 -4.03
C TRP A 238 0.74 10.07 -5.53
N LEU A 239 1.66 9.16 -5.87
CA LEU A 239 1.98 8.81 -7.26
C LEU A 239 0.80 8.19 -7.99
N LEU A 240 -0.08 7.45 -7.31
CA LEU A 240 -1.28 6.87 -7.91
C LEU A 240 -2.18 7.90 -8.58
N TYR A 241 -2.31 9.08 -7.98
CA TYR A 241 -3.21 10.14 -8.44
C TYR A 241 -2.51 11.29 -9.16
N THR A 242 -1.17 11.29 -9.18
CA THR A 242 -0.38 12.37 -9.82
C THR A 242 0.50 11.87 -10.96
N GLU A 243 1.15 10.71 -10.80
CA GLU A 243 2.14 10.20 -11.75
C GLU A 243 2.16 8.65 -11.79
N PRO A 244 1.12 8.01 -12.34
CA PRO A 244 0.97 6.55 -12.32
C PRO A 244 1.97 5.81 -13.23
N THR A 245 2.67 6.56 -14.09
CA THR A 245 3.69 6.06 -15.01
C THR A 245 5.12 6.33 -14.53
N VAL A 246 5.28 6.65 -13.24
CA VAL A 246 6.59 6.89 -12.63
C VAL A 246 7.55 5.73 -12.90
N LYS A 247 8.80 6.08 -13.20
CA LYS A 247 9.86 5.12 -13.51
C LYS A 247 10.74 4.85 -12.30
N SER A 248 11.44 3.73 -12.31
CA SER A 248 12.32 3.31 -11.22
C SER A 248 13.35 4.39 -10.84
N PHE A 249 13.97 5.04 -11.84
CA PHE A 249 14.98 6.07 -11.62
C PHE A 249 14.44 7.40 -11.07
N ASP A 250 13.14 7.65 -11.21
CA ASP A 250 12.49 8.86 -10.67
C ASP A 250 12.05 8.65 -9.21
N LEU A 251 11.97 7.40 -8.72
CA LEU A 251 11.52 7.10 -7.37
C LEU A 251 12.35 7.79 -6.28
N THR A 252 13.66 7.96 -6.49
CA THR A 252 14.52 8.67 -5.53
C THR A 252 14.05 10.10 -5.32
N PHE A 253 13.67 10.80 -6.39
CA PHE A 253 13.20 12.17 -6.32
C PHE A 253 11.90 12.27 -5.51
N HIS A 254 10.94 11.40 -5.79
CA HIS A 254 9.67 11.35 -5.06
C HIS A 254 9.85 10.94 -3.59
N ALA A 255 10.77 10.02 -3.30
CA ALA A 255 11.07 9.60 -1.94
C ALA A 255 11.51 10.79 -1.07
N HIS A 256 12.45 11.60 -1.56
CA HIS A 256 12.92 12.78 -0.83
C HIS A 256 11.81 13.80 -0.59
N GLN A 257 10.94 14.04 -1.58
CA GLN A 257 9.78 14.93 -1.41
C GLN A 257 8.82 14.39 -0.34
N CYS A 258 8.45 13.11 -0.41
CA CYS A 258 7.52 12.50 0.52
C CYS A 258 8.09 12.42 1.94
N ILE A 259 9.39 12.16 2.11
CA ILE A 259 10.05 12.19 3.42
C ILE A 259 9.97 13.59 4.04
N ALA A 260 10.24 14.64 3.25
CA ALA A 260 10.15 16.02 3.71
C ALA A 260 8.72 16.40 4.14
N LEU A 261 7.70 15.92 3.42
CA LEU A 261 6.29 16.20 3.71
C LEU A 261 5.73 15.37 4.88
N PHE A 262 6.19 14.13 5.02
CA PHE A 262 5.62 13.16 5.96
C PHE A 262 6.14 13.36 7.39
N ARG A 263 7.47 13.33 7.60
CA ARG A 263 8.06 13.36 8.97
C ARG A 263 9.43 14.06 9.09
N GLY A 264 10.04 14.50 7.99
CA GLY A 264 11.42 15.00 7.96
C GLY A 264 12.46 13.88 8.10
N LEU A 265 13.68 14.09 7.61
CA LEU A 265 14.74 13.07 7.56
C LEU A 265 15.21 12.59 8.95
N ASP A 266 15.05 13.40 9.99
CA ASP A 266 15.58 13.12 11.33
C ASP A 266 14.80 12.04 12.11
N LYS A 267 13.66 11.58 11.59
CA LYS A 267 12.76 10.59 12.23
C LYS A 267 12.71 9.25 11.50
N LEU A 268 13.62 9.01 10.56
CA LEU A 268 13.66 7.75 9.81
C LEU A 268 14.17 6.62 10.70
N ASN A 269 13.43 5.52 10.74
CA ASN A 269 13.89 4.29 11.39
C ASN A 269 14.89 3.54 10.48
N THR A 270 15.56 2.51 11.00
CA THR A 270 16.55 1.76 10.21
C THR A 270 15.98 1.16 8.94
N THR A 271 14.74 0.66 8.97
CA THR A 271 14.06 0.14 7.79
C THR A 271 13.82 1.23 6.75
N ASP A 272 13.42 2.43 7.16
CA ASP A 272 13.22 3.57 6.26
C ASP A 272 14.52 3.97 5.55
N VAL A 273 15.65 3.96 6.28
CA VAL A 273 16.98 4.25 5.71
C VAL A 273 17.38 3.19 4.68
N ILE A 274 17.10 1.92 4.94
CA ILE A 274 17.39 0.84 3.99
C ILE A 274 16.50 0.96 2.74
N ILE A 275 15.20 1.25 2.90
CA ILE A 275 14.30 1.48 1.76
C ILE A 275 14.80 2.65 0.93
N LEU A 276 15.18 3.77 1.57
CA LEU A 276 15.72 4.93 0.84
C LEU A 276 16.98 4.56 0.06
N ALA A 277 17.92 3.83 0.68
CA ALA A 277 19.12 3.34 -0.01
C ALA A 277 18.79 2.37 -1.17
N LEU A 278 17.75 1.55 -1.03
CA LEU A 278 17.22 0.71 -2.10
C LEU A 278 16.58 1.53 -3.22
N LEU A 279 16.01 2.70 -2.97
CA LEU A 279 15.51 3.58 -4.04
C LEU A 279 16.64 4.39 -4.70
N GLU A 280 17.74 4.65 -3.98
CA GLU A 280 18.93 5.35 -4.48
C GLU A 280 19.89 4.45 -5.29
N ALA A 281 19.61 3.14 -5.38
CA ALA A 281 20.53 2.14 -5.91
C ALA A 281 21.89 2.06 -5.20
N ASP A 282 21.97 2.51 -3.94
CA ASP A 282 23.15 2.40 -3.10
C ASP A 282 23.20 1.05 -2.37
N LEU A 283 23.45 -0.01 -3.14
CA LEU A 283 23.52 -1.38 -2.63
C LEU A 283 24.67 -1.59 -1.63
N GLN A 284 25.70 -0.72 -1.63
CA GLN A 284 26.78 -0.78 -0.65
C GLN A 284 26.30 -0.35 0.75
N LYS A 285 25.49 0.71 0.84
CA LYS A 285 24.84 1.09 2.12
C LYS A 285 23.85 0.02 2.60
N VAL A 286 23.13 -0.65 1.70
CA VAL A 286 22.18 -1.72 2.05
C VAL A 286 22.89 -2.92 2.67
N GLY A 287 23.99 -3.38 2.09
CA GLY A 287 24.78 -4.49 2.63
C GLY A 287 25.40 -4.18 4.00
N PHE A 288 25.84 -2.93 4.20
CA PHE A 288 26.43 -2.48 5.47
C PHE A 288 25.38 -2.30 6.58
N GLN A 289 24.24 -1.66 6.29
CA GLN A 289 23.15 -1.45 7.26
C GLN A 289 22.41 -2.74 7.61
N GLY A 290 22.19 -3.65 6.64
CA GLY A 290 21.62 -4.97 6.90
C GLY A 290 22.50 -5.81 7.84
N SER A 291 23.82 -5.67 7.74
CA SER A 291 24.78 -6.28 8.67
C SER A 291 24.69 -5.65 10.06
N ILE A 292 24.54 -4.32 10.16
CA ILE A 292 24.39 -3.60 11.44
C ILE A 292 23.11 -4.00 12.19
N ILE A 293 21.97 -4.21 11.50
CA ILE A 293 20.75 -4.74 12.14
C ILE A 293 21.02 -6.11 12.77
N TYR A 294 21.74 -6.98 12.07
CA TYR A 294 22.14 -8.30 12.57
C TYR A 294 23.06 -8.20 13.81
N PHE A 295 23.95 -7.21 13.83
CA PHE A 295 24.89 -7.01 14.94
C PHE A 295 24.31 -6.25 16.14
N GLN A 296 23.42 -5.27 15.94
CA GLN A 296 22.80 -4.50 17.03
C GLN A 296 21.79 -5.33 17.82
N LYS A 297 21.06 -6.24 17.15
CA LYS A 297 20.10 -7.13 17.82
C LYS A 297 20.80 -8.23 18.64
N ASN A 298 21.94 -8.75 18.16
CA ASN A 298 22.76 -9.69 18.93
C ASN A 298 23.51 -9.04 20.12
N LYS A 299 23.71 -7.72 20.10
CA LYS A 299 24.36 -7.01 21.22
C LYS A 299 23.41 -6.78 22.39
N THR A 300 22.09 -6.75 22.16
CA THR A 300 21.07 -6.56 23.21
C THR A 300 20.75 -7.86 23.96
N GLU A 301 21.10 -9.04 23.42
CA GLU A 301 20.96 -10.34 24.08
C GLU A 301 22.23 -10.79 24.84
N LEU A 302 23.32 -10.00 24.81
CA LEU A 302 24.59 -10.28 25.51
C LEU A 302 24.90 -9.30 26.64
N SER A 303 23.96 -8.45 27.00
CA SER A 303 24.02 -7.61 28.20
C SER A 303 22.77 -7.83 29.04
N PHE A 304 22.65 -9.01 29.65
CA PHE A 304 22.20 -9.28 31.03
C PHE A 304 22.06 -10.79 31.24
#